data_AF-A0A1I4VFL0-F1
#
_entry.id   AF-A0A1I4VFL0-F1
#
_cell.length_a   1.000
_cell.length_b   1.000
_cell.length_c   1.000
_cell.angle_alpha   90.00
_cell.angle_beta   90.00
_cell.angle_gamma   90.00
#
_symmetry.space_group_name_H-M   'P 1'
#
loop_
_entity.id
_entity.type
_entity.pdbx_description
1 polymer ?
#
loop_
_entity_poly.entity_id
_entity_poly.type
_entity_poly.pdbx_seq_one_letter_code
_entity_poly.pdbx_strand_id
1 'polypeptide(L)'
;MAKEIPSVGDLRRKSEVTDDEIEAATAAYLRDENAEPSAFKSGHTIDVAKAIEMHPHAKKLLAEEATTPGLRRTMVMTAVIMGFPVQG
;
A
#
# COMPACT_ATOMS: atom_id res chain seq x y z
N MET A 1 -2.64 3.58 27.19
CA MET A 1 -1.76 3.14 26.10
C MET A 1 -2.41 3.55 24.80
N ALA A 2 -1.73 4.35 23.97
CA ALA A 2 -2.26 4.71 22.65
C ALA A 2 -2.38 3.40 21.83
N LYS A 3 -3.55 3.13 21.24
CA LYS A 3 -3.71 2.04 20.28
C LYS A 3 -2.77 2.36 19.11
N GLU A 4 -1.66 1.65 18.99
CA GLU A 4 -0.81 1.74 17.80
C GLU A 4 -1.65 1.33 16.60
N ILE A 5 -1.78 2.24 15.63
CA ILE A 5 -2.44 1.93 14.36
C ILE A 5 -1.51 0.97 13.64
N PRO A 6 -1.90 -0.30 13.41
CA PRO A 6 -1.01 -1.28 12.79
C PRO A 6 -0.73 -0.88 11.34
N SER A 7 0.51 -1.03 10.88
CA SER A 7 0.80 -0.95 9.45
C SER A 7 0.31 -2.22 8.73
N VAL A 8 0.20 -2.18 7.40
CA VAL A 8 -0.06 -3.41 6.61
C VAL A 8 1.03 -4.47 6.88
N GLY A 9 2.28 -4.06 7.07
CA GLY A 9 3.37 -4.95 7.47
C GLY A 9 3.15 -5.62 8.82
N ASP A 10 2.56 -4.92 9.79
CA ASP A 10 2.21 -5.51 11.10
C ASP A 10 1.05 -6.50 10.96
N LEU A 11 0.03 -6.17 10.16
CA LEU A 11 -1.08 -7.08 9.86
C LEU A 11 -0.60 -8.34 9.12
N ARG A 12 0.33 -8.19 8.18
CA ARG A 12 0.97 -9.31 7.49
C ARG A 12 1.73 -10.21 8.45
N ARG A 13 2.49 -9.64 9.39
CA ARG A 13 3.20 -10.41 10.43
C ARG A 13 2.27 -11.19 11.35
N LYS A 14 1.03 -10.72 11.53
CA LYS A 14 -0.03 -11.39 12.29
C LYS A 14 -0.90 -12.33 11.45
N SER A 15 -0.59 -12.48 10.15
CA SER A 15 -1.40 -13.24 9.19
C SER A 15 -2.84 -12.72 9.01
N GLU A 16 -3.08 -11.44 9.33
CA GLU A 16 -4.37 -10.76 9.10
C GLU A 16 -4.50 -10.21 7.66
N VAL A 17 -3.36 -10.06 6.97
CA VAL A 17 -3.27 -9.67 5.56
C VAL A 17 -2.27 -10.60 4.88
N THR A 18 -2.60 -11.12 3.70
CA THR A 18 -1.71 -12.01 2.95
C THR A 18 -0.85 -11.27 1.92
N ASP A 19 0.21 -11.91 1.45
CA ASP A 19 1.02 -11.38 0.36
C ASP A 19 0.21 -11.20 -0.94
N ASP A 20 -0.73 -12.10 -1.24
CA ASP A 20 -1.65 -11.95 -2.37
C ASP A 20 -2.54 -10.71 -2.26
N GLU A 21 -2.98 -10.36 -1.05
CA GLU A 21 -3.79 -9.16 -0.82
C GLU A 21 -2.96 -7.88 -1.02
N ILE A 22 -1.70 -7.88 -0.56
CA ILE A 22 -0.76 -6.78 -0.79
C ILE A 22 -0.46 -6.64 -2.28
N GLU A 23 -0.26 -7.76 -2.98
CA GLU A 23 -0.05 -7.77 -4.42
C GLU A 23 -1.28 -7.28 -5.17
N ALA A 24 -2.48 -7.69 -4.77
CA ALA A 24 -3.74 -7.25 -5.37
C ALA A 24 -3.92 -5.73 -5.22
N ALA A 25 -3.68 -5.16 -4.03
CA ALA A 25 -3.72 -3.72 -3.81
C ALA A 25 -2.68 -2.97 -4.66
N THR A 26 -1.47 -3.52 -4.75
CA THR A 26 -0.39 -2.98 -5.58
C THR A 26 -0.79 -2.98 -7.06
N ALA A 27 -1.34 -4.10 -7.55
CA ALA A 27 -1.75 -4.26 -8.94
C ALA A 27 -2.96 -3.37 -9.29
N ALA A 28 -3.89 -3.18 -8.36
CA ALA A 28 -5.03 -2.26 -8.53
C ALA A 28 -4.53 -0.83 -8.76
N TYR A 29 -3.64 -0.34 -7.89
CA TYR A 29 -3.06 1.01 -8.03
C TYR A 29 -2.24 1.18 -9.32
N LEU A 30 -1.49 0.16 -9.74
CA LEU A 30 -0.73 0.22 -10.99
C LEU A 30 -1.60 0.21 -12.24
N ARG A 31 -2.83 -0.34 -12.16
CA ARG A 31 -3.82 -0.29 -13.25
C ARG A 31 -4.54 1.05 -13.28
N ASP A 32 -4.86 1.60 -12.12
CA ASP A 32 -5.50 2.89 -11.95
C ASP A 32 -4.97 3.57 -10.69
N GLU A 33 -4.25 4.69 -10.86
CA GLU A 33 -3.71 5.46 -9.74
C GLU A 33 -4.78 6.16 -8.90
N ASN A 34 -6.01 6.25 -9.42
CA ASN A 34 -7.20 6.73 -8.70
C ASN A 34 -8.10 5.59 -8.23
N ALA A 35 -7.59 4.35 -8.20
CA ALA A 35 -8.34 3.21 -7.70
C ALA A 35 -8.88 3.48 -6.29
N GLU A 36 -10.10 2.98 -6.04
CA GLU A 36 -10.70 3.04 -4.72
C GLU A 36 -9.83 2.32 -3.68
N PRO A 37 -9.93 2.70 -2.39
CA PRO A 37 -9.19 2.05 -1.31
C PRO A 37 -9.39 0.52 -1.33
N SER A 38 -8.29 -0.22 -1.28
CA SER A 38 -8.30 -1.67 -1.35
C SER A 38 -8.67 -2.27 0.01
N ALA A 39 -9.75 -3.04 0.05
CA ALA A 39 -10.19 -3.75 1.25
C ALA A 39 -9.46 -5.10 1.39
N PHE A 40 -8.96 -5.35 2.59
CA PHE A 40 -8.43 -6.63 3.03
C PHE A 40 -9.52 -7.47 3.69
N LYS A 41 -9.38 -8.79 3.64
CA LYS A 41 -10.31 -9.75 4.26
C LYS A 41 -10.42 -9.60 5.77
N SER A 42 -9.42 -9.03 6.43
CA SER A 42 -9.45 -8.70 7.86
C SER A 42 -10.36 -7.51 8.22
N GLY A 43 -11.03 -6.87 7.25
CA GLY A 43 -11.86 -5.68 7.46
C GLY A 43 -11.06 -4.37 7.50
N HIS A 44 -9.77 -4.43 7.20
CA HIS A 44 -8.91 -3.28 7.04
C HIS A 44 -8.94 -2.78 5.60
N THR A 45 -8.84 -1.47 5.39
CA THR A 45 -8.81 -0.87 4.06
C THR A 45 -7.60 0.03 3.91
N ILE A 46 -6.85 -0.11 2.81
CA ILE A 46 -5.70 0.72 2.50
C ILE A 46 -5.98 1.62 1.30
N ASP A 47 -5.75 2.93 1.47
CA ASP A 47 -5.67 3.88 0.38
C ASP A 47 -4.21 3.94 -0.09
N VAL A 48 -3.94 3.33 -1.25
CA VAL A 48 -2.57 3.20 -1.79
C VAL A 48 -2.03 4.56 -2.22
N ALA A 49 -2.86 5.42 -2.80
CA ALA A 49 -2.46 6.77 -3.19
C ALA A 49 -2.03 7.57 -1.95
N LYS A 50 -2.85 7.56 -0.90
CA LYS A 50 -2.54 8.20 0.38
C LYS A 50 -1.29 7.61 1.04
N ALA A 51 -1.10 6.30 0.97
CA ALA A 51 0.12 5.65 1.47
C ALA A 51 1.38 6.14 0.74
N ILE A 52 1.31 6.33 -0.58
CA ILE A 52 2.39 6.90 -1.38
C ILE A 52 2.64 8.37 -1.02
N GLU A 53 1.59 9.16 -0.80
CA GLU A 53 1.72 10.56 -0.41
C GLU A 53 2.42 10.75 0.93
N MET A 54 2.22 9.82 1.87
CA MET A 54 2.94 9.78 3.14
C MET A 54 4.42 9.39 2.98
N HIS A 55 4.87 9.00 1.79
CA HIS A 55 6.24 8.59 1.50
C HIS A 55 6.88 9.48 0.41
N PRO A 56 7.49 10.63 0.77
CA PRO A 56 7.98 11.63 -0.19
C PRO A 56 8.96 11.08 -1.24
N HIS A 57 9.76 10.09 -0.87
CA HIS A 57 10.67 9.43 -1.80
C HIS A 57 9.94 8.56 -2.83
N ALA A 58 8.87 7.86 -2.40
CA ALA A 58 8.05 7.07 -3.33
C ALA A 58 7.28 7.98 -4.29
N LYS A 59 6.70 9.07 -3.78
CA LYS A 59 6.01 10.07 -4.62
C LYS A 59 6.92 10.64 -5.71
N LYS A 60 8.15 11.03 -5.35
CA LYS A 60 9.12 11.54 -6.34
C LYS A 60 9.45 10.48 -7.39
N LEU A 61 9.82 9.28 -6.96
CA LEU A 61 10.24 8.22 -7.87
C LEU A 61 9.11 7.75 -8.80
N LEU A 62 7.87 7.72 -8.31
CA LEU A 62 6.70 7.34 -9.09
C LEU A 62 6.26 8.43 -10.09
N ALA A 63 6.65 9.68 -9.86
CA ALA A 63 6.43 10.79 -10.79
C ALA A 63 7.48 10.86 -11.91
N GLU A 64 8.59 10.15 -11.80
CA GLU A 64 9.62 10.09 -12.84
C GLU A 64 9.20 9.12 -13.95
N GLU A 65 9.07 9.62 -15.19
CA GLU A 65 8.73 8.80 -16.37
C GLU A 65 9.81 7.75 -16.70
N ALA A 66 11.06 8.01 -16.31
CA ALA A 66 12.18 7.08 -16.50
C ALA A 66 12.16 5.88 -15.54
N THR A 67 11.25 5.85 -14.57
CA THR A 67 11.14 4.75 -13.61
C THR A 67 10.73 3.46 -14.30
N THR A 68 11.57 2.44 -14.18
CA THR A 68 11.30 1.14 -14.79
C THR A 68 10.04 0.50 -14.19
N PRO A 69 9.26 -0.28 -14.95
CA PRO A 69 8.04 -0.92 -14.44
C PRO A 69 8.26 -1.77 -13.18
N GLY A 70 9.39 -2.49 -13.10
CA GLY A 70 9.76 -3.30 -11.94
C GLY A 70 10.04 -2.44 -10.69
N LEU A 71 10.75 -1.32 -10.86
CA LEU A 71 11.00 -0.38 -9.78
C LEU A 71 9.71 0.32 -9.33
N ARG A 72 8.84 0.72 -10.27
CA ARG A 72 7.52 1.30 -9.98
C ARG A 72 6.69 0.36 -9.11
N ARG A 73 6.58 -0.91 -9.50
CA ARG A 73 5.85 -1.94 -8.73
C ARG A 73 6.44 -2.13 -7.33
N THR A 74 7.76 -2.19 -7.23
CA THR A 74 8.46 -2.36 -5.94
C THR A 74 8.18 -1.18 -5.00
N MET A 75 8.20 0.06 -5.52
CA MET A 75 7.90 1.25 -4.70
C MET A 75 6.46 1.29 -4.24
N VAL A 76 5.49 0.96 -5.11
CA VAL A 76 4.07 0.89 -4.72
C VAL A 76 3.88 -0.18 -3.65
N MET A 77 4.44 -1.38 -3.83
CA MET A 77 4.35 -2.46 -2.85
C MET A 77 4.96 -2.05 -1.49
N THR A 78 6.09 -1.34 -1.51
CA THR A 78 6.73 -0.83 -0.30
C THR A 78 5.82 0.19 0.41
N ALA A 79 5.20 1.10 -0.35
CA ALA A 79 4.24 2.06 0.19
C ALA A 79 3.01 1.38 0.80
N VAL A 80 2.49 0.31 0.17
CA VAL A 80 1.39 -0.50 0.72
C VAL A 80 1.82 -1.13 2.05
N ILE A 81 2.97 -1.79 2.10
CA ILE A 81 3.46 -2.48 3.31
C ILE A 81 3.65 -1.51 4.48
N MET A 82 4.20 -0.33 4.22
CA MET A 82 4.43 0.71 5.24
C MET A 82 3.18 1.56 5.52
N GLY A 83 2.12 1.40 4.73
CA GLY A 83 0.88 2.14 4.87
C GLY A 83 0.11 1.75 6.13
N PHE A 84 -0.67 2.70 6.63
CA PHE A 84 -1.55 2.52 7.78
C PHE A 84 -2.99 2.37 7.31
N PRO A 85 -3.53 1.14 7.24
CA PRO A 85 -4.92 0.94 6.85
C PRO A 85 -5.88 1.41 7.94
N VAL A 86 -7.09 1.76 7.53
CA VAL A 86 -8.21 2.05 8.43
C VAL A 86 -9.02 0.79 8.67
N GLN A 87 -9.45 0.55 9.90
CA GLN A 87 -10.37 -0.55 10.21
C GLN A 87 -11.80 -0.05 10.02
N GLY A 88 -12.56 -0.73 9.15
CA GLY A 88 -13.97 -0.44 8.87
C GLY A 88 -14.93 -1.10 9.85
#